data_AF-A0AAU8K4E8-F1
#
_entry.id   AF-A0AAU8K4E8-F1
#
_cell.length_a   1.000
_cell.length_b   1.000
_cell.length_c   1.000
_cell.angle_alpha   90.00
_cell.angle_beta   90.00
_cell.angle_gamma   90.00
#
_symmetry.space_group_name_H-M   'P 1'
#
loop_
_entity.id
_entity.type
_entity.pdbx_description
1 polymer ?
#
loop_
_entity_poly.entity_id
_entity_poly.type
_entity_poly.pdbx_seq_one_letter_code
_entity_poly.pdbx_strand_id
1 'polypeptide(L)' 'MPTPTDRRHPAGAGHPRPIASLTRFGTFGHPWERSLCVLGAGLLDLVEESVHRVLPRVLRRNGTPAG' A
#
# COMPACT_ATOMS: atom_id res chain seq x y z
N MET A 1 0.19 -21.71 37.96
CA MET A 1 0.90 -20.64 37.22
C MET A 1 1.93 -21.29 36.31
N PRO A 2 1.75 -21.32 34.97
CA PRO A 2 2.81 -21.75 34.06
C PRO A 2 3.69 -20.56 33.63
N THR A 3 4.99 -20.82 33.53
CA THR A 3 6.07 -19.90 33.12
C THR A 3 6.14 -19.74 31.58
N PRO A 4 6.67 -18.62 31.05
CA PRO A 4 6.67 -18.34 29.62
C PRO A 4 7.94 -18.89 28.96
N THR A 5 7.93 -20.18 28.61
CA THR A 5 8.92 -20.74 27.67
C THR A 5 8.18 -21.30 26.46
N ASP A 6 8.63 -20.87 25.28
CA ASP A 6 8.20 -21.32 23.95
C ASP A 6 6.87 -20.76 23.40
N ARG A 7 6.79 -19.44 23.23
CA ARG A 7 6.12 -18.91 22.02
C ARG A 7 7.15 -18.84 20.91
N ARG A 8 7.27 -19.92 20.13
CA ARG A 8 7.78 -19.79 18.77
C ARG A 8 6.87 -18.83 18.02
N HIS A 9 7.37 -17.61 17.80
CA HIS A 9 6.78 -16.63 16.92
C HIS A 9 6.78 -17.26 15.51
N PRO A 10 5.62 -17.45 14.85
CA PRO A 10 5.63 -17.93 13.48
C PRO A 10 6.37 -16.89 12.62
N ALA A 11 7.54 -17.29 12.12
CA ALA A 11 8.23 -16.56 11.07
C ALA A 11 7.28 -16.41 9.88
N GLY A 12 7.00 -15.18 9.45
CA GLY A 12 6.28 -14.97 8.19
C GLY A 12 5.68 -13.58 7.96
N ALA A 13 5.58 -12.72 8.99
CA ALA A 13 5.17 -11.33 8.80
C ALA A 13 6.39 -10.46 8.46
N GLY A 14 6.76 -10.33 7.18
CA GLY A 14 7.76 -9.33 6.79
C GLY A 14 8.60 -9.62 5.56
N HIS A 15 8.20 -10.48 4.62
CA HIS A 15 8.93 -10.56 3.36
C HIS A 15 8.47 -9.45 2.42
N PRO A 16 9.32 -8.45 2.07
CA PRO A 16 8.96 -7.46 1.07
C PRO A 16 8.71 -8.19 -0.25
N ARG A 17 7.46 -8.14 -0.72
CA ARG A 17 7.10 -8.68 -2.03
C ARG A 17 7.82 -7.84 -3.08
N PRO A 18 8.47 -8.45 -4.08
CA PRO A 18 9.14 -7.69 -5.12
C PRO A 18 8.12 -6.78 -5.83
N ILE A 19 8.48 -5.50 -6.00
CA ILE A 19 7.64 -4.45 -6.61
C ILE A 19 7.07 -4.89 -7.97
N ALA A 20 7.81 -5.75 -8.69
CA ALA A 20 7.39 -6.37 -9.95
C ALA A 20 6.04 -7.10 -9.83
N SER A 21 5.71 -7.72 -8.69
CA SER A 21 4.43 -8.41 -8.48
C SER A 21 3.26 -7.47 -8.17
N LEU A 22 3.52 -6.22 -7.77
CA LEU A 22 2.49 -5.20 -7.48
C LEU A 22 2.07 -4.40 -8.72
N THR A 23 2.70 -4.64 -9.87
CA THR A 23 2.44 -3.89 -11.11
C THR A 23 1.02 -4.09 -11.64
N ARG A 24 0.35 -5.20 -11.28
CA ARG A 24 -1.03 -5.48 -11.70
C ARG A 24 -2.08 -4.83 -10.80
N PHE A 25 -1.90 -4.94 -9.48
CA PHE A 25 -2.79 -4.37 -8.46
C PHE A 25 -2.00 -4.16 -7.17
N GLY A 26 -1.97 -2.94 -6.64
CA GLY A 26 -1.32 -2.67 -5.35
C GLY A 26 -1.64 -1.30 -4.78
N THR A 27 -1.61 -1.20 -3.46
CA THR A 27 -1.73 0.07 -2.74
C THR A 27 -0.62 0.21 -1.71
N PHE A 28 -0.01 1.39 -1.63
CA PHE A 28 0.99 1.72 -0.60
C PHE A 28 0.60 3.01 0.10
N GLY A 29 0.36 2.95 1.40
CA GLY A 29 0.14 4.12 2.24
C GLY A 29 1.45 4.54 2.92
N HIS A 30 1.66 5.84 3.08
CA HIS A 30 2.76 6.31 3.91
C HIS A 30 2.32 6.28 5.39
N PRO A 31 3.05 5.63 6.30
CA PRO A 31 2.61 5.48 7.69
C PRO A 31 2.52 6.80 8.47
N TRP A 32 3.24 7.84 8.01
CA TRP A 32 3.34 9.14 8.69
C TRP A 32 2.65 10.28 7.92
N GLU A 33 2.22 10.05 6.68
CA GLU A 33 1.56 11.05 5.83
C GLU A 33 0.22 10.52 5.34
N ARG A 34 -0.77 11.40 5.20
CA ARG A 34 -2.09 11.02 4.67
C ARG A 34 -2.05 10.91 3.15
N SER A 35 -1.25 9.97 2.64
CA SER A 35 -1.08 9.71 1.21
C SER A 35 -1.26 8.23 0.89
N LEU A 36 -1.78 7.96 -0.30
CA LEU A 36 -2.02 6.62 -0.83
C LEU A 36 -1.51 6.58 -2.27
N CYS A 37 -0.61 5.65 -2.55
CA CYS A 37 -0.18 5.30 -3.89
C CYS A 37 -1.01 4.10 -4.37
N VAL A 38 -1.61 4.21 -5.55
CA VAL A 38 -2.36 3.13 -6.21
C VAL A 38 -1.60 2.72 -7.47
N LEU A 39 -1.37 1.42 -7.62
CA LEU A 39 -0.62 0.80 -8.71
C LEU A 39 -1.54 -0.13 -9.51
N GLY A 40 -1.38 -0.08 -10.83
CA GLY A 40 -2.16 -0.86 -11.79
C GLY A 40 -3.33 -0.07 -12.37
N ALA A 41 -3.39 0.00 -13.71
CA ALA A 41 -4.41 0.78 -14.43
C ALA A 41 -5.84 0.35 -14.07
N GLY A 42 -6.11 -0.96 -14.08
CA GLY A 42 -7.45 -1.48 -13.74
C GLY A 42 -7.87 -1.20 -12.30
N LEU A 43 -6.94 -1.13 -11.34
CA LEU A 43 -7.27 -0.71 -9.97
C LEU A 43 -7.59 0.77 -9.93
N LEU A 44 -6.72 1.57 -10.56
CA LEU A 44 -6.83 3.02 -10.58
C LEU A 44 -8.18 3.44 -11.18
N ASP A 45 -8.57 2.88 -12.32
CA ASP A 45 -9.85 3.19 -12.97
C ASP A 45 -11.06 2.91 -12.06
N LEU A 46 -10.98 1.86 -11.23
CA LEU A 46 -12.07 1.48 -10.32
C LEU A 46 -12.15 2.36 -9.07
N VAL A 47 -11.01 2.83 -8.56
CA VAL A 47 -10.96 3.49 -7.23
C VAL A 47 -10.71 4.99 -7.30
N GLU A 48 -10.29 5.53 -8.45
CA GLU A 48 -9.85 6.93 -8.59
C GLU A 48 -10.90 7.90 -8.04
N GLU A 49 -12.17 7.75 -8.42
CA GLU A 49 -13.24 8.65 -7.95
C GLU A 49 -13.44 8.56 -6.43
N SER A 50 -13.50 7.34 -5.89
CA SER A 50 -13.70 7.12 -4.46
C SER A 50 -12.51 7.62 -3.62
N VAL A 51 -11.29 7.39 -4.12
CA VAL A 51 -10.06 7.87 -3.48
C VAL A 51 -10.00 9.39 -3.55
N HIS A 52 -10.36 10.02 -4.68
CA HIS A 52 -10.33 11.47 -4.84
C HIS A 52 -11.28 12.18 -3.85
N ARG A 53 -12.42 11.58 -3.50
CA ARG A 53 -13.30 12.14 -2.45
C ARG A 53 -12.66 12.20 -1.06
N VAL A 54 -11.73 11.28 -0.76
CA VAL A 54 -11.06 11.18 0.56
C VAL A 54 -9.69 11.87 0.55
N LEU A 55 -8.96 11.74 -0.55
CA LEU A 55 -7.64 12.29 -0.83
C LEU A 55 -7.73 13.12 -2.12
N PRO A 56 -8.21 14.38 -2.03
CA PRO A 56 -8.52 15.18 -3.22
C PRO A 56 -7.28 15.65 -3.97
N ARG A 57 -6.12 15.63 -3.33
CA ARG A 57 -4.88 16.06 -3.96
C ARG A 57 -4.14 14.87 -4.55
N VAL A 58 -3.98 14.88 -5.87
CA VAL A 58 -3.04 13.99 -6.56
C VAL A 58 -1.63 14.54 -6.34
N LEU A 59 -0.72 13.72 -5.81
CA LEU A 59 0.68 14.12 -5.62
C LEU A 59 1.55 13.74 -6.82
N ARG A 60 1.28 12.58 -7.42
CA ARG A 60 2.04 12.03 -8.55
C ARG A 60 1.11 11.27 -9.48
N ARG A 61 1.39 11.33 -10.78
CA ARG A 61 0.77 10.47 -11.81
C ARG A 61 1.86 9.87 -12.68
N ASN A 62 1.82 8.56 -12.85
CA ASN A 62 2.82 7.82 -13.64
C ASN A 62 4.28 8.08 -13.22
N GLY A 63 4.52 8.29 -11.91
CA GLY A 63 5.85 8.60 -11.37
C GLY A 63 6.25 10.08 -11.41
N THR A 64 5.53 10.91 -12.13
CA THR A 64 5.78 12.36 -12.26
C THR A 64 4.96 13.15 -11.25
N PRO A 65 5.48 14.25 -10.66
CA PRO A 65 4.70 15.15 -9.82
C PRO A 65 3.44 15.65 -10.56
N ALA A 66 2.30 15.70 -9.86
CA ALA A 66 1.11 16.37 -10.36
C ALA A 66 1.18 17.86 -10.00
N GLY A 67 0.86 18.72 -10.98
CA GLY A 67 0.84 20.18 -10.84
C GLY A 67 -0.40 20.71 -10.14
#